data_AF-A0A2S5RCR9-F1
#
_entry.id   AF-A0A2S5RCR9-F1
#
_cell.length_a   1.000
_cell.length_b   1.000
_cell.length_c   1.000
_cell.angle_alpha   90.00
_cell.angle_beta   90.00
_cell.angle_gamma   90.00
#
_symmetry.space_group_name_H-M   'P 1'
#
loop_
_entity.id
_entity.type
_entity.pdbx_description
1 polymer ?
#
loop_
_entity_poly.entity_id
_entity_poly.type
_entity_poly.pdbx_seq_one_letter_code
_entity_poly.pdbx_strand_id
1 'polypeptide(L)'
;MRQSYVPRTFIYIAQVFGIVMGVCMFIAGVVAFNPGRWNTTMNPITSTVVLTIISYFAWKSIFVGIWIIRFVKNNSDEVIANNKFIISALSLSLNGIFTPFIMTMMPNVNTTSTISPRYTISNIMGQVGFFGAMIGLAMLFIGGTVMGKIPMKELISSTGPLVLMILLIGLLALSAPTFFLFSSKNAEQELADANTSKASIMKAISTVWLAIITLELIGVIFMAIIRLIAAILDMMRAFSEADGFFGFILIMNALFRLVWTFMYVMLVIRLTMATIKGIWNKEGVVHMHSYEALATKQAEAERTQKA
;
A
#
# COMPACT_ATOMS: atom_id res chain seq x y z
N MET A 1 -19.62 28.61 6.13
CA MET A 1 -18.73 27.46 6.38
C MET A 1 -18.32 26.90 5.01
N ARG A 2 -17.05 27.03 4.61
CA ARG A 2 -16.59 26.41 3.34
C ARG A 2 -16.72 24.89 3.50
N GLN A 3 -17.53 24.25 2.67
CA GLN A 3 -17.57 22.78 2.61
C GLN A 3 -16.16 22.28 2.28
N SER A 4 -15.63 21.39 3.12
CA SER A 4 -14.38 20.71 2.84
C SER A 4 -14.57 19.82 1.62
N TYR A 5 -13.77 20.06 0.58
CA TYR A 5 -13.80 19.29 -0.67
C TYR A 5 -12.96 18.00 -0.60
N VAL A 6 -12.28 17.77 0.53
CA VAL A 6 -11.58 16.51 0.82
C VAL A 6 -12.43 15.69 1.80
N PRO A 7 -12.75 14.42 1.51
CA PRO A 7 -13.54 13.59 2.41
C PRO A 7 -12.70 13.08 3.60
N ARG A 8 -12.28 13.98 4.50
CA ARG A 8 -11.41 13.68 5.65
C ARG A 8 -11.93 12.53 6.49
N THR A 9 -13.24 12.52 6.79
CA THR A 9 -13.91 11.46 7.55
C THR A 9 -13.74 10.09 6.91
N PHE A 10 -13.87 9.99 5.59
CA PHE A 10 -13.72 8.73 4.88
C PHE A 10 -12.27 8.24 4.90
N ILE A 11 -11.29 9.16 4.80
CA ILE A 11 -9.88 8.82 4.96
C ILE A 11 -9.61 8.27 6.36
N TYR A 12 -10.14 8.91 7.41
CA TYR A 12 -10.00 8.41 8.79
C TYR A 12 -10.57 7.01 8.95
N ILE A 13 -11.81 6.78 8.49
CA ILE A 13 -12.47 5.48 8.60
C ILE A 13 -11.65 4.40 7.88
N ALA A 14 -11.19 4.68 6.66
CA ALA A 14 -10.41 3.74 5.87
C ALA A 14 -9.08 3.38 6.53
N GLN A 15 -8.35 4.37 7.08
CA GLN A 15 -7.08 4.11 7.75
C GLN A 15 -7.28 3.40 9.09
N VAL A 16 -8.30 3.76 9.87
CA VAL A 16 -8.65 3.05 11.11
C VAL A 16 -9.01 1.60 10.81
N PHE A 17 -9.82 1.35 9.79
CA PHE A 17 -10.15 0.00 9.35
C PHE A 17 -8.90 -0.78 8.93
N GLY A 18 -7.98 -0.16 8.17
CA GLY A 18 -6.70 -0.78 7.78
C GLY A 18 -5.82 -1.15 8.98
N ILE A 19 -5.74 -0.28 10.00
CA ILE A 19 -5.03 -0.54 11.25
C ILE A 19 -5.67 -1.72 11.99
N VAL A 20 -7.00 -1.69 12.17
CA VAL A 20 -7.75 -2.76 12.84
C VAL A 20 -7.54 -4.10 12.13
N MET A 21 -7.66 -4.14 10.81
CA MET A 21 -7.41 -5.36 10.03
C MET A 21 -5.96 -5.84 10.17
N GLY A 22 -4.98 -4.94 10.20
CA GLY A 22 -3.58 -5.28 10.45
C GLY A 22 -3.37 -5.94 11.81
N VAL A 23 -3.98 -5.38 12.86
CA VAL A 23 -3.94 -5.93 14.23
C VAL A 23 -4.66 -7.28 14.29
N CYS A 24 -5.85 -7.39 13.70
CA CYS A 24 -6.59 -8.66 13.65
C CYS A 24 -5.81 -9.75 12.92
N MET A 25 -5.16 -9.44 11.79
CA MET A 25 -4.31 -10.39 11.07
C MET A 25 -3.11 -10.83 11.90
N PHE A 26 -2.47 -9.91 12.63
CA PHE A 26 -1.38 -10.25 13.53
C PHE A 26 -1.83 -11.16 14.67
N ILE A 27 -2.93 -10.82 15.36
CA ILE A 27 -3.50 -11.65 16.43
C ILE A 27 -3.90 -13.03 15.91
N ALA A 28 -4.57 -13.09 14.75
CA ALA A 28 -4.94 -14.35 14.11
C ALA A 28 -3.71 -15.20 13.78
N GLY A 29 -2.64 -14.58 13.27
CA GLY A 29 -1.36 -15.26 13.02
C GLY A 29 -0.73 -15.83 14.28
N VAL A 30 -0.70 -15.06 15.37
CA VAL A 30 -0.16 -15.51 16.67
C VAL A 30 -1.01 -16.63 17.29
N VAL A 31 -2.34 -16.51 17.23
CA VAL A 31 -3.26 -17.53 17.76
C VAL A 31 -3.20 -18.83 16.96
N ALA A 32 -3.11 -18.74 15.64
CA ALA A 32 -2.94 -19.91 14.77
C ALA A 32 -1.62 -20.64 15.03
N PHE A 33 -0.59 -19.93 15.49
CA PHE A 33 0.70 -20.52 15.85
C PHE A 33 0.71 -21.14 17.26
N ASN A 34 -0.35 -21.00 18.06
CA ASN A 34 -0.36 -21.60 19.40
C ASN A 34 -0.56 -23.14 19.30
N PRO A 35 0.49 -23.94 19.57
CA PRO A 35 0.48 -25.38 19.32
C PRO A 35 -0.52 -26.15 20.20
N GLY A 36 -1.11 -25.51 21.21
CA GLY A 36 -2.12 -26.13 22.09
C GLY A 36 -3.58 -25.97 21.63
N ARG A 37 -3.87 -25.18 20.59
CA ARG A 37 -5.25 -24.79 20.26
C ARG A 37 -5.72 -25.21 18.87
N TRP A 38 -4.81 -25.30 17.91
CA TRP A 38 -5.13 -25.69 16.55
C TRP A 38 -4.18 -26.81 16.17
N ASN A 39 -4.73 -27.96 15.76
CA ASN A 39 -3.96 -29.11 15.26
C ASN A 39 -3.42 -28.78 13.86
N THR A 40 -2.66 -27.69 13.75
CA THR A 40 -2.12 -27.20 12.47
C THR A 40 -1.04 -28.16 12.01
N THR A 41 -1.33 -28.89 10.95
CA THR A 41 -0.40 -29.73 10.18
C THR A 41 0.71 -28.93 9.48
N MET A 42 0.76 -27.60 9.63
CA MET A 42 1.81 -26.79 9.05
C MET A 42 3.12 -26.98 9.81
N ASN A 43 4.19 -27.28 9.06
CA ASN A 43 5.54 -27.35 9.57
C ASN A 43 5.89 -26.08 10.39
N PRO A 44 6.38 -26.21 11.64
CA PRO A 44 6.76 -25.09 12.50
C PRO A 44 7.67 -24.04 11.82
N ILE A 45 8.55 -24.49 10.92
CA ILE A 45 9.45 -23.62 10.14
C ILE A 45 8.65 -22.72 9.20
N THR A 46 7.75 -23.30 8.42
CA THR A 46 6.90 -22.56 7.47
C THR A 46 5.99 -21.58 8.20
N SER A 47 5.39 -22.03 9.31
CA SER A 47 4.52 -21.20 10.14
C SER A 47 5.27 -20.00 10.73
N THR A 48 6.56 -20.17 11.07
CA THR A 48 7.41 -19.09 11.59
C THR A 48 7.66 -18.04 10.51
N VAL A 49 7.99 -18.49 9.28
CA VAL A 49 8.16 -17.60 8.12
C VAL A 49 6.89 -16.79 7.86
N VAL A 50 5.72 -17.44 7.90
CA VAL A 50 4.42 -16.78 7.73
C VAL A 50 4.17 -15.76 8.83
N LEU A 51 4.42 -16.12 10.10
CA LEU A 51 4.25 -15.21 11.24
C LEU A 51 5.13 -13.96 11.10
N THR A 52 6.38 -14.12 10.69
CA THR A 52 7.31 -13.00 10.45
C THR A 52 6.79 -12.06 9.35
N ILE A 53 6.31 -12.62 8.24
CA ILE A 53 5.75 -11.84 7.13
C ILE A 53 4.52 -11.07 7.59
N ILE A 54 3.58 -11.73 8.28
CA ILE A 54 2.36 -11.10 8.81
C ILE A 54 2.73 -9.96 9.77
N SER A 55 3.72 -10.18 10.64
CA SER A 55 4.17 -9.18 11.62
C SER A 55 4.74 -7.93 10.94
N TYR A 56 5.54 -8.11 9.89
CA TYR A 56 6.08 -7.01 9.10
C TYR A 56 4.96 -6.20 8.42
N PHE A 57 4.02 -6.88 7.76
CA PHE A 57 2.88 -6.20 7.10
C PHE A 57 1.94 -5.52 8.09
N ALA A 58 1.71 -6.12 9.26
CA ALA A 58 0.92 -5.52 10.33
C ALA A 58 1.58 -4.22 10.82
N TRP A 59 2.90 -4.23 11.08
CA TRP A 59 3.64 -3.03 11.45
C TRP A 59 3.56 -1.95 10.36
N LYS A 60 3.82 -2.31 9.10
CA LYS A 60 3.72 -1.39 7.96
C LYS A 60 2.33 -0.75 7.91
N SER A 61 1.27 -1.53 8.07
CA SER A 61 -0.13 -1.05 8.09
C SER A 61 -0.40 -0.07 9.23
N ILE A 62 0.00 -0.42 10.46
CA ILE A 62 -0.19 0.42 11.64
C ILE A 62 0.55 1.76 11.48
N PHE A 63 1.83 1.69 11.12
CA PHE A 63 2.68 2.87 11.03
C PHE A 63 2.20 3.85 9.95
N VAL A 64 1.99 3.34 8.73
CA VAL A 64 1.58 4.18 7.60
C VAL A 64 0.15 4.71 7.81
N GLY A 65 -0.76 3.91 8.38
CA GLY A 65 -2.11 4.36 8.72
C GLY A 65 -2.11 5.52 9.72
N ILE A 66 -1.32 5.42 10.80
CA ILE A 66 -1.16 6.50 11.79
C ILE A 66 -0.56 7.75 11.14
N TRP A 67 0.44 7.58 10.26
CA TRP A 67 1.05 8.70 9.56
C TRP A 67 0.04 9.45 8.68
N ILE A 68 -0.76 8.72 7.89
CA ILE A 68 -1.79 9.33 7.03
C ILE A 68 -2.84 10.07 7.88
N ILE A 69 -3.29 9.48 8.99
CA ILE A 69 -4.24 10.13 9.92
C ILE A 69 -3.66 11.46 10.45
N ARG A 70 -2.40 11.45 10.89
CA ARG A 70 -1.71 12.67 11.37
C ARG A 70 -1.53 13.69 10.25
N PHE A 71 -1.16 13.25 9.06
CA PHE A 71 -1.00 14.11 7.88
C PHE A 71 -2.33 14.81 7.53
N VAL A 72 -3.43 14.06 7.44
CA VAL A 72 -4.76 14.61 7.14
C VAL A 72 -5.24 15.53 8.26
N LYS A 73 -4.93 15.24 9.53
CA LYS A 73 -5.35 16.08 10.66
C LYS A 73 -4.62 17.44 10.70
N ASN A 74 -3.35 17.45 10.36
CA ASN A 74 -2.48 18.61 10.57
C ASN A 74 -2.34 19.53 9.33
N ASN A 75 -2.83 19.11 8.16
CA ASN A 75 -2.70 19.86 6.91
C ASN A 75 -4.03 20.43 6.40
N SER A 76 -3.97 21.51 5.63
CA SER A 76 -5.12 22.10 4.93
C SER A 76 -5.60 21.22 3.77
N ASP A 77 -6.84 21.43 3.32
CA ASP A 77 -7.42 20.63 2.21
C ASP A 77 -6.62 20.77 0.91
N GLU A 78 -6.06 21.94 0.65
CA GLU A 78 -5.21 22.22 -0.51
C GLU A 78 -3.92 21.38 -0.47
N VAL A 79 -3.26 21.35 0.69
CA VAL A 79 -2.03 20.56 0.88
C VAL A 79 -2.32 19.06 0.76
N ILE A 80 -3.48 18.59 1.24
CA ILE A 80 -3.88 17.18 1.10
C ILE A 80 -4.14 16.83 -0.36
N ALA A 81 -4.88 17.69 -1.08
CA ALA A 81 -5.20 17.45 -2.49
C ALA A 81 -3.95 17.48 -3.39
N ASN A 82 -2.98 18.35 -3.08
CA ASN A 82 -1.70 18.42 -3.80
C ASN A 82 -0.83 17.19 -3.55
N ASN A 83 -0.86 16.64 -2.33
CA ASN A 83 -0.04 15.49 -1.94
C ASN A 83 -0.77 14.15 -2.05
N LYS A 84 -1.91 14.10 -2.77
CA LYS A 84 -2.74 12.90 -2.90
C LYS A 84 -1.97 11.68 -3.42
N PHE A 85 -0.97 11.87 -4.28
CA PHE A 85 -0.18 10.77 -4.82
C PHE A 85 0.71 10.11 -3.77
N ILE A 86 1.21 10.87 -2.80
CA ILE A 86 1.98 10.33 -1.67
C ILE A 86 1.05 9.49 -0.78
N ILE A 87 -0.13 10.02 -0.46
CA ILE A 87 -1.15 9.30 0.33
C ILE A 87 -1.59 8.03 -0.40
N SER A 88 -1.83 8.12 -1.70
CA SER A 88 -2.18 6.98 -2.57
C SER A 88 -1.09 5.93 -2.57
N ALA A 89 0.17 6.31 -2.78
CA ALA A 89 1.30 5.39 -2.84
C ALA A 89 1.43 4.60 -1.54
N LEU A 90 1.39 5.32 -0.42
CA LEU A 90 1.49 4.75 0.91
C LEU A 90 0.30 3.84 1.20
N SER A 91 -0.92 4.27 0.92
CA SER A 91 -2.13 3.52 1.23
C SER A 91 -2.39 2.32 0.28
N LEU A 92 -1.96 2.41 -1.00
CA LEU A 92 -1.97 1.27 -1.93
C LEU A 92 -0.94 0.21 -1.53
N SER A 93 0.22 0.64 -1.00
CA SER A 93 1.24 -0.29 -0.49
C SER A 93 0.78 -1.11 0.72
N LEU A 94 -0.34 -0.74 1.34
CA LEU A 94 -0.98 -1.43 2.46
C LEU A 94 -2.11 -2.40 2.05
N ASN A 95 -2.31 -2.63 0.75
CA ASN A 95 -3.51 -3.32 0.24
C ASN A 95 -4.83 -2.65 0.70
N GLY A 96 -4.84 -1.33 0.89
CA GLY A 96 -6.02 -0.60 1.32
C GLY A 96 -7.14 -0.71 0.28
N ILE A 97 -8.17 -1.52 0.58
CA ILE A 97 -9.36 -1.71 -0.27
C ILE A 97 -10.07 -0.37 -0.56
N PHE A 98 -9.96 0.59 0.36
CA PHE A 98 -10.63 1.89 0.30
C PHE A 98 -9.78 3.01 -0.33
N THR A 99 -8.46 2.83 -0.44
CA THR A 99 -7.57 3.81 -1.11
C THR A 99 -8.05 4.20 -2.50
N PRO A 100 -8.50 3.25 -3.34
CA PRO A 100 -8.97 3.58 -4.66
C PRO A 100 -10.18 4.52 -4.64
N PHE A 101 -11.13 4.29 -3.73
CA PHE A 101 -12.33 5.12 -3.58
C PHE A 101 -12.02 6.51 -2.99
N ILE A 102 -11.14 6.58 -2.00
CA ILE A 102 -10.68 7.85 -1.41
C ILE A 102 -10.10 8.77 -2.48
N MET A 103 -9.27 8.22 -3.36
CA MET A 103 -8.57 8.99 -4.39
C MET A 103 -9.50 9.52 -5.48
N THR A 104 -10.57 8.79 -5.81
CA THR A 104 -11.59 9.29 -6.76
C THR A 104 -12.40 10.46 -6.22
N MET A 105 -12.45 10.63 -4.90
CA MET A 105 -13.20 11.71 -4.25
C MET A 105 -12.37 12.96 -3.99
N MET A 106 -11.04 12.92 -4.19
CA MET A 106 -10.17 14.09 -4.02
C MET A 106 -10.18 14.96 -5.29
N PRO A 107 -10.35 16.29 -5.18
CA PRO A 107 -10.36 17.16 -6.34
C PRO A 107 -9.00 17.18 -7.06
N ASN A 108 -9.05 17.33 -8.38
CA ASN A 108 -7.88 17.64 -9.19
C ASN A 108 -7.65 19.15 -9.14
N VAL A 109 -6.92 19.62 -8.13
CA VAL A 109 -6.52 21.03 -8.04
C VAL A 109 -5.20 21.21 -8.77
N ASN A 110 -5.16 22.17 -9.70
CA ASN A 110 -3.94 22.53 -10.45
C ASN A 110 -3.05 23.40 -9.57
N THR A 111 -2.40 22.79 -8.58
CA THR A 111 -1.43 23.51 -7.74
C THR A 111 -0.19 22.65 -7.51
N THR A 112 0.96 23.32 -7.46
CA THR A 112 2.28 22.72 -7.26
C THR A 112 2.31 21.92 -5.94
N SER A 113 2.90 20.72 -5.97
CA SER A 113 3.10 19.95 -4.74
C SER A 113 3.95 20.77 -3.76
N THR A 114 3.38 21.08 -2.59
CA THR A 114 4.08 21.85 -1.56
C THR A 114 5.13 21.03 -0.81
N ILE A 115 5.09 19.71 -0.94
CA ILE A 115 6.00 18.76 -0.28
C ILE A 115 6.68 17.91 -1.35
N SER A 116 7.98 17.70 -1.20
CA SER A 116 8.74 16.87 -2.14
C SER A 116 8.40 15.37 -1.99
N PRO A 117 7.77 14.71 -2.99
CA PRO A 117 7.33 13.32 -2.85
C PRO A 117 8.47 12.35 -2.54
N ARG A 118 9.65 12.62 -3.09
CA ARG A 118 10.85 11.81 -2.88
C ARG A 118 11.30 11.80 -1.43
N TYR A 119 11.30 12.97 -0.78
CA TYR A 119 11.68 13.10 0.62
C TYR A 119 10.68 12.38 1.53
N THR A 120 9.39 12.69 1.38
CA THR A 120 8.34 12.15 2.25
C THR A 120 8.25 10.64 2.17
N ILE A 121 8.27 10.10 0.95
CA ILE A 121 8.23 8.65 0.73
C ILE A 121 9.45 7.97 1.34
N SER A 122 10.66 8.51 1.11
CA SER A 122 11.89 7.91 1.63
C SER A 122 11.97 7.98 3.15
N ASN A 123 11.51 9.08 3.76
CA ASN A 123 11.46 9.22 5.21
C ASN A 123 10.52 8.18 5.84
N ILE A 124 9.30 8.05 5.31
CA ILE A 124 8.30 7.11 5.83
C ILE A 124 8.76 5.67 5.60
N MET A 125 9.23 5.33 4.40
CA MET A 125 9.68 3.98 4.10
C MET A 125 10.97 3.62 4.84
N GLY A 126 11.87 4.56 5.09
CA GLY A 126 13.03 4.36 5.94
C GLY A 126 12.62 4.01 7.37
N GLN A 127 11.63 4.70 7.93
CA GLN A 127 11.08 4.40 9.27
C GLN A 127 10.36 3.05 9.30
N VAL A 128 9.49 2.78 8.33
CA VAL A 128 8.78 1.50 8.19
C VAL A 128 9.76 0.35 8.03
N GLY A 129 10.75 0.49 7.15
CA GLY A 129 11.73 -0.54 6.84
C GLY A 129 12.66 -0.81 8.02
N PHE A 130 13.08 0.23 8.76
CA PHE A 130 13.97 0.08 9.92
C PHE A 130 13.26 -0.67 11.06
N PHE A 131 12.14 -0.12 11.55
CA PHE A 131 11.39 -0.75 12.63
C PHE A 131 10.74 -2.06 12.20
N GLY A 132 10.25 -2.13 10.96
CA GLY A 132 9.65 -3.33 10.40
C GLY A 132 10.65 -4.47 10.25
N ALA A 133 11.88 -4.20 9.79
CA ALA A 133 12.92 -5.22 9.73
C ALA A 133 13.31 -5.73 11.12
N MET A 134 13.41 -4.84 12.12
CA MET A 134 13.67 -5.25 13.50
C MET A 134 12.54 -6.10 14.08
N ILE A 135 11.29 -5.71 13.88
CA ILE A 135 10.12 -6.49 14.32
C ILE A 135 10.08 -7.84 13.60
N GLY A 136 10.32 -7.86 12.28
CA GLY A 136 10.36 -9.08 11.49
C GLY A 136 11.45 -10.05 11.98
N LEU A 137 12.66 -9.55 12.23
CA LEU A 137 13.72 -10.37 12.81
C LEU A 137 13.33 -10.89 14.19
N ALA A 138 12.86 -10.01 15.09
CA ALA A 138 12.41 -10.41 16.42
C ALA A 138 11.34 -11.51 16.35
N MET A 139 10.37 -11.39 15.44
CA MET A 139 9.31 -12.38 15.26
C MET A 139 9.79 -13.68 14.61
N LEU A 140 10.82 -13.63 13.76
CA LEU A 140 11.48 -14.83 13.24
C LEU A 140 12.14 -15.63 14.37
N PHE A 141 12.83 -14.94 15.29
CA PHE A 141 13.43 -15.56 16.46
C PHE A 141 12.37 -16.06 17.44
N ILE A 142 11.41 -15.21 17.84
CA ILE A 142 10.36 -15.58 18.81
C ILE A 142 9.48 -16.72 18.25
N GLY A 143 9.04 -16.61 17.00
CA GLY A 143 8.22 -17.64 16.35
C GLY A 143 8.97 -18.96 16.22
N GLY A 144 10.25 -18.92 15.84
CA GLY A 144 11.04 -20.12 15.63
C GLY A 144 11.50 -20.78 16.92
N THR A 145 12.23 -20.05 17.76
CA THR A 145 12.93 -20.62 18.92
C THR A 145 12.05 -20.70 20.17
N VAL A 146 11.22 -19.69 20.43
CA VAL A 146 10.39 -19.63 21.65
C VAL A 146 9.08 -20.38 21.43
N MET A 147 8.34 -20.05 20.38
CA MET A 147 7.03 -20.64 20.12
C MET A 147 7.14 -22.00 19.42
N GLY A 148 7.98 -22.11 18.40
CA GLY A 148 8.16 -23.32 17.59
C GLY A 148 9.12 -24.35 18.19
N LYS A 149 9.89 -23.96 19.24
CA LYS A 149 10.94 -24.77 19.87
C LYS A 149 11.98 -25.32 18.88
N ILE A 150 12.21 -24.60 17.79
CA ILE A 150 13.16 -24.97 16.74
C ILE A 150 14.55 -24.49 17.19
N PRO A 151 15.57 -25.36 17.23
CA PRO A 151 16.92 -24.94 17.55
C PRO A 151 17.45 -23.95 16.49
N MET A 152 18.21 -22.94 16.92
CA MET A 152 18.70 -21.87 16.04
C MET A 152 19.47 -22.42 14.82
N LYS A 153 20.24 -23.50 15.01
CA LYS A 153 20.98 -24.17 13.92
C LYS A 153 20.06 -24.62 12.79
N GLU A 154 18.89 -25.15 13.13
CA GLU A 154 17.91 -25.67 12.15
C GLU A 154 17.17 -24.53 11.44
N LEU A 155 16.96 -23.41 12.15
CA LEU A 155 16.39 -22.20 11.57
C LEU A 155 17.36 -21.57 10.53
N ILE A 156 18.67 -21.57 10.81
CA ILE A 156 19.68 -21.06 9.87
C ILE A 156 19.94 -22.05 8.73
N SER A 157 19.88 -23.36 8.97
CA SER A 157 20.11 -24.34 7.90
C SER A 157 18.94 -24.48 6.93
N SER A 158 17.75 -24.00 7.32
CA SER A 158 16.55 -24.06 6.49
C SER A 158 16.52 -22.91 5.48
N THR A 159 16.32 -23.23 4.19
CA THR A 159 16.34 -22.24 3.11
C THR A 159 15.34 -21.11 3.30
N GLY A 160 14.11 -21.40 3.74
CA GLY A 160 13.05 -20.40 3.90
C GLY A 160 13.39 -19.30 4.93
N PRO A 161 13.60 -19.64 6.21
CA PRO A 161 14.00 -18.67 7.23
C PRO A 161 15.32 -17.97 6.93
N LEU A 162 16.31 -18.67 6.34
CA LEU A 162 17.58 -18.06 5.97
C LEU A 162 17.40 -16.98 4.89
N VAL A 163 16.64 -17.26 3.83
CA VAL A 163 16.35 -16.27 2.78
C VAL A 163 15.61 -15.07 3.38
N LEU A 164 14.62 -15.31 4.25
CA LEU A 164 13.88 -14.25 4.91
C LEU A 164 14.78 -13.40 5.83
N MET A 165 15.68 -14.03 6.57
CA MET A 165 16.65 -13.36 7.42
C MET A 165 17.60 -12.47 6.60
N ILE A 166 18.13 -12.97 5.48
CA ILE A 166 18.97 -12.18 4.57
C ILE A 166 18.19 -10.99 4.01
N LEU A 167 16.93 -11.19 3.61
CA LEU A 167 16.08 -10.10 3.11
C LEU A 167 15.81 -9.05 4.18
N LEU A 168 15.52 -9.44 5.42
CA LEU A 168 15.29 -8.51 6.53
C LEU A 168 16.57 -7.75 6.93
N ILE A 169 17.73 -8.42 6.94
CA ILE A 169 19.02 -7.76 7.17
C ILE A 169 19.35 -6.79 6.03
N GLY A 170 19.12 -7.19 4.77
CA GLY A 170 19.30 -6.32 3.61
C GLY A 170 18.37 -5.10 3.64
N LEU A 171 17.11 -5.31 4.04
CA LEU A 171 16.16 -4.23 4.27
C LEU A 171 16.64 -3.30 5.39
N LEU A 172 17.16 -3.83 6.49
CA LEU A 172 17.70 -3.04 7.60
C LEU A 172 18.94 -2.24 7.17
N ALA A 173 19.84 -2.84 6.37
CA ALA A 173 21.02 -2.18 5.84
C ALA A 173 20.68 -1.01 4.91
N LEU A 174 19.59 -1.09 4.15
CA LEU A 174 19.08 0.02 3.35
C LEU A 174 18.30 1.04 4.20
N SER A 175 17.51 0.57 5.16
CA SER A 175 16.59 1.41 5.93
C SER A 175 17.26 2.21 7.03
N ALA A 176 18.31 1.67 7.67
CA ALA A 176 19.06 2.37 8.71
C ALA A 176 19.68 3.69 8.21
N PRO A 177 20.50 3.74 7.14
CA PRO A 177 21.03 5.00 6.63
C PRO A 177 19.91 5.93 6.15
N THR A 178 18.84 5.38 5.55
CA THR A 178 17.67 6.19 5.17
C THR A 178 17.05 6.87 6.40
N PHE A 179 16.82 6.13 7.48
CA PHE A 179 16.24 6.66 8.70
C PHE A 179 17.10 7.78 9.29
N PHE A 180 18.41 7.56 9.43
CA PHE A 180 19.32 8.58 9.98
C PHE A 180 19.46 9.83 9.09
N LEU A 181 19.48 9.66 7.76
CA LEU A 181 19.62 10.78 6.83
C LEU A 181 18.33 11.60 6.67
N PHE A 182 17.16 10.94 6.66
CA PHE A 182 15.88 11.60 6.37
C PHE A 182 15.08 12.00 7.61
N SER A 183 15.42 11.50 8.80
CA SER A 183 14.78 11.89 10.07
C SER A 183 15.30 13.21 10.66
N SER A 184 16.33 13.84 10.06
CA SER A 184 16.81 15.16 10.48
C SER A 184 15.81 16.26 10.12
N LYS A 185 15.67 17.27 11.00
CA LYS A 185 14.77 18.42 10.80
C LYS A 185 15.11 19.25 9.55
N ASN A 186 16.35 19.20 9.07
CA ASN A 186 16.82 19.95 7.90
C ASN A 186 16.94 19.07 6.64
N ALA A 187 16.55 17.80 6.70
CA ALA A 187 16.78 16.84 5.61
C ALA A 187 16.09 17.21 4.29
N GLU A 188 14.96 17.93 4.33
CA GLU A 188 14.29 18.42 3.13
C GLU A 188 15.09 19.53 2.43
N GLN A 189 15.69 20.44 3.21
CA GLN A 189 16.56 21.51 2.68
C GLN A 189 17.89 20.93 2.18
N GLU A 190 18.49 20.00 2.92
CA GLU A 190 19.72 19.31 2.53
C GLU A 190 19.55 18.44 1.26
N LEU A 191 18.34 17.97 0.96
CA LEU A 191 18.04 17.27 -0.30
C LEU A 191 17.93 18.25 -1.48
N ALA A 192 17.44 19.46 -1.22
CA ALA A 192 17.31 20.52 -2.22
C ALA A 192 18.67 21.13 -2.58
N ASP A 193 19.60 21.23 -1.63
CA ASP A 193 20.95 21.75 -1.84
C ASP A 193 21.80 20.82 -2.72
N ALA A 194 22.10 21.23 -3.95
CA ALA A 194 22.80 20.40 -4.93
C ALA A 194 24.31 20.24 -4.67
N ASN A 195 24.90 21.01 -3.75
CA ASN A 195 26.36 21.17 -3.62
C ASN A 195 27.02 20.31 -2.52
N THR A 196 26.32 19.35 -1.93
CA THR A 196 26.89 18.50 -0.87
C THR A 196 26.86 17.02 -1.25
N SER A 197 27.95 16.29 -0.97
CA SER A 197 28.02 14.82 -1.16
C SER A 197 26.88 14.08 -0.45
N LYS A 198 26.43 14.62 0.70
CA LYS A 198 25.25 14.18 1.44
C LYS A 198 23.95 14.22 0.60
N ALA A 199 23.73 15.29 -0.15
CA ALA A 199 22.55 15.44 -1.01
C ALA A 199 22.53 14.42 -2.16
N SER A 200 23.70 14.09 -2.71
CA SER A 200 23.84 13.06 -3.74
C SER A 200 23.46 11.66 -3.22
N ILE A 201 23.95 11.30 -2.02
CA ILE A 201 23.60 10.04 -1.34
C ILE A 201 22.10 9.99 -1.04
N MET A 202 21.52 11.07 -0.53
CA MET A 202 20.08 11.15 -0.26
C MET A 202 19.24 11.02 -1.55
N LYS A 203 19.66 11.65 -2.66
CA LYS A 203 19.00 11.49 -3.96
C LYS A 203 19.05 10.05 -4.46
N ALA A 204 20.20 9.38 -4.35
CA ALA A 204 20.37 7.99 -4.73
C ALA A 204 19.46 7.06 -3.89
N ILE A 205 19.51 7.17 -2.56
CA ILE A 205 18.67 6.40 -1.64
C ILE A 205 17.18 6.66 -1.91
N SER A 206 16.78 7.91 -2.14
CA SER A 206 15.38 8.19 -2.45
C SER A 206 14.93 7.54 -3.76
N THR A 207 15.80 7.50 -4.77
CA THR A 207 15.50 6.86 -6.05
C THR A 207 15.32 5.35 -5.89
N VAL A 208 16.12 4.71 -5.02
CA VAL A 208 15.95 3.29 -4.68
C VAL A 208 14.59 3.04 -4.01
N TRP A 209 14.19 3.86 -3.04
CA TRP A 209 12.88 3.72 -2.40
C TRP A 209 11.71 3.96 -3.36
N LEU A 210 11.85 4.93 -4.26
CA LEU A 210 10.86 5.16 -5.31
C LEU A 210 10.73 3.95 -6.24
N ALA A 211 11.85 3.32 -6.61
CA ALA A 211 11.84 2.09 -7.39
C ALA A 211 11.16 0.95 -6.61
N ILE A 212 11.47 0.77 -5.32
CA ILE A 212 10.84 -0.24 -4.47
C ILE A 212 9.32 -0.05 -4.41
N ILE A 213 8.84 1.17 -4.15
CA ILE A 213 7.39 1.43 -4.13
C ILE A 213 6.76 1.22 -5.51
N THR A 214 7.46 1.58 -6.59
CA THR A 214 6.96 1.32 -7.94
C THR A 214 6.80 -0.18 -8.18
N LEU A 215 7.74 -1.01 -7.70
CA LEU A 215 7.63 -2.46 -7.76
C LEU A 215 6.48 -3.00 -6.89
N GLU A 216 6.29 -2.47 -5.68
CA GLU A 216 5.15 -2.84 -4.83
C GLU A 216 3.81 -2.51 -5.52
N LEU A 217 3.70 -1.31 -6.11
CA LEU A 217 2.54 -0.86 -6.86
C LEU A 217 2.27 -1.75 -8.09
N ILE A 218 3.31 -2.16 -8.82
CA ILE A 218 3.19 -3.15 -9.89
C ILE A 218 2.70 -4.50 -9.35
N GLY A 219 3.20 -4.93 -8.19
CA GLY A 219 2.72 -6.12 -7.49
C GLY A 219 1.22 -6.06 -7.17
N VAL A 220 0.72 -4.89 -6.74
CA VAL A 220 -0.73 -4.66 -6.51
C VAL A 220 -1.53 -4.82 -7.81
N ILE A 221 -1.00 -4.35 -8.95
CA ILE A 221 -1.62 -4.55 -10.28
C ILE A 221 -1.69 -6.05 -10.60
N PHE A 222 -0.61 -6.80 -10.41
CA PHE A 222 -0.60 -8.24 -10.64
C PHE A 222 -1.62 -8.97 -9.76
N MET A 223 -1.69 -8.64 -8.47
CA MET A 223 -2.68 -9.24 -7.56
C MET A 223 -4.12 -8.90 -7.96
N ALA A 224 -4.37 -7.68 -8.45
CA ALA A 224 -5.67 -7.28 -8.96
C ALA A 224 -6.07 -8.10 -10.20
N ILE A 225 -5.13 -8.36 -11.11
CA ILE A 225 -5.35 -9.22 -12.30
C ILE A 225 -5.63 -10.67 -11.89
N ILE A 226 -4.87 -11.23 -10.94
CA ILE A 226 -5.11 -12.59 -10.42
C ILE A 226 -6.52 -12.70 -9.82
N ARG A 227 -6.96 -11.68 -9.06
CA ARG A 227 -8.32 -11.64 -8.51
C ARG A 227 -9.39 -11.59 -9.61
N LEU A 228 -9.15 -10.90 -10.72
CA LEU A 228 -10.06 -10.90 -11.87
C LEU A 228 -10.15 -12.29 -12.50
N ILE A 229 -9.01 -12.97 -12.70
CA ILE A 229 -8.97 -14.34 -13.22
C ILE A 229 -9.74 -15.27 -12.29
N ALA A 230 -9.54 -15.18 -10.98
CA ALA A 230 -10.28 -15.97 -10.00
C ALA A 230 -11.80 -15.74 -10.09
N ALA A 231 -12.24 -14.48 -10.25
CA ALA A 231 -13.66 -14.17 -10.42
C ALA A 231 -14.24 -14.75 -11.74
N ILE A 232 -13.46 -14.77 -12.83
CA ILE A 232 -13.85 -15.44 -14.09
C ILE A 232 -13.99 -16.94 -13.88
N LEU A 233 -13.04 -17.57 -13.19
CA LEU A 233 -13.10 -19.01 -12.89
C LEU A 233 -14.30 -19.37 -12.00
N ASP A 234 -14.60 -18.56 -10.99
CA ASP A 234 -15.78 -18.73 -10.13
C ASP A 234 -17.08 -18.62 -10.96
N MET A 235 -17.13 -17.70 -11.93
CA MET A 235 -18.25 -17.60 -12.86
C MET A 235 -18.38 -18.84 -13.74
N MET A 236 -17.27 -19.33 -14.32
CA MET A 236 -17.29 -20.54 -15.14
C MET A 236 -17.77 -21.77 -14.36
N ARG A 237 -17.37 -21.90 -13.08
CA ARG A 237 -17.87 -22.95 -12.19
C ARG A 237 -19.36 -22.82 -11.89
N ALA A 238 -19.83 -21.60 -11.65
CA ALA A 238 -21.25 -21.35 -11.45
C ALA A 238 -22.09 -21.74 -12.68
N PHE A 239 -21.56 -21.59 -13.90
CA PHE A 239 -22.23 -22.06 -15.12
C PHE A 239 -22.24 -23.59 -15.27
N SER A 240 -21.23 -24.30 -14.77
CA SER A 240 -21.17 -25.77 -14.84
C SER A 240 -22.00 -26.49 -13.77
N GLU A 241 -22.25 -25.84 -12.63
CA GLU A 241 -22.93 -26.42 -11.46
C GLU A 241 -24.40 -25.98 -11.36
N ALA A 242 -24.87 -25.12 -12.26
CA ALA A 242 -26.20 -24.53 -12.18
C ALA A 242 -27.28 -25.42 -12.80
N ASP A 243 -28.08 -26.06 -11.94
CA ASP A 243 -29.36 -26.68 -12.31
C ASP A 243 -30.55 -25.93 -11.68
N GLY A 244 -31.60 -25.72 -12.48
CA GLY A 244 -32.87 -25.13 -12.05
C GLY A 244 -32.83 -23.64 -11.65
N PHE A 245 -33.87 -23.19 -10.93
CA PHE A 245 -34.05 -21.79 -10.51
C PHE A 245 -32.92 -21.30 -9.57
N PHE A 246 -32.40 -22.17 -8.71
CA PHE A 246 -31.25 -21.85 -7.85
C PHE A 246 -29.95 -21.69 -8.66
N GLY A 247 -29.77 -22.46 -9.73
CA GLY A 247 -28.66 -22.28 -10.68
C GLY A 247 -28.68 -20.90 -11.36
N PHE A 248 -29.87 -20.41 -11.74
CA PHE A 248 -30.01 -19.06 -12.31
C PHE A 248 -29.58 -17.95 -11.32
N ILE A 249 -29.96 -18.06 -10.04
CA ILE A 249 -29.53 -17.11 -9.00
C ILE A 249 -28.02 -17.18 -8.78
N LEU A 250 -27.43 -18.38 -8.81
CA LEU A 250 -25.98 -18.59 -8.64
C LEU A 250 -25.18 -17.94 -9.78
N ILE A 251 -25.65 -18.11 -11.02
CA ILE A 251 -25.07 -17.45 -12.20
C ILE A 251 -25.21 -15.92 -12.11
N MET A 252 -26.40 -15.41 -11.73
CA MET A 252 -26.62 -13.96 -11.57
C MET A 252 -25.70 -13.35 -10.51
N ASN A 253 -25.51 -14.03 -9.36
CA ASN A 253 -24.60 -13.58 -8.31
C ASN A 253 -23.13 -13.61 -8.78
N ALA A 254 -22.74 -14.66 -9.51
CA ALA A 254 -21.40 -14.77 -10.06
C ALA A 254 -21.11 -13.66 -11.10
N LEU A 255 -22.08 -13.35 -11.97
CA LEU A 255 -21.99 -12.24 -12.92
C LEU A 255 -21.91 -10.88 -12.22
N PHE A 256 -22.73 -10.64 -11.19
CA PHE A 256 -22.66 -9.41 -10.41
C PHE A 256 -21.29 -9.25 -9.74
N ARG A 257 -20.76 -10.32 -9.15
CA ARG A 257 -19.43 -10.35 -8.55
C ARG A 257 -18.33 -10.10 -9.57
N LEU A 258 -18.46 -10.65 -10.78
CA LEU A 258 -17.53 -10.43 -11.89
C LEU A 258 -17.53 -8.96 -12.30
N VAL A 259 -18.70 -8.37 -12.56
CA VAL A 259 -18.82 -6.95 -12.96
C VAL A 259 -18.23 -6.04 -11.88
N TRP A 260 -18.56 -6.28 -10.61
CA TRP A 260 -18.01 -5.51 -9.49
C TRP A 260 -16.49 -5.64 -9.39
N THR A 261 -15.97 -6.86 -9.53
CA THR A 261 -14.53 -7.13 -9.49
C THR A 261 -13.81 -6.47 -10.68
N PHE A 262 -14.40 -6.52 -11.88
CA PHE A 262 -13.87 -5.86 -13.06
C PHE A 262 -13.77 -4.34 -12.87
N MET A 263 -14.85 -3.70 -12.37
CA MET A 263 -14.84 -2.26 -12.05
C MET A 263 -13.77 -1.92 -11.02
N TYR A 264 -13.67 -2.70 -9.94
CA TYR A 264 -12.66 -2.53 -8.90
C TYR A 264 -11.24 -2.64 -9.47
N VAL A 265 -10.96 -3.67 -10.28
CA VAL A 265 -9.63 -3.92 -10.86
C VAL A 265 -9.23 -2.79 -11.81
N MET A 266 -10.14 -2.36 -12.69
CA MET A 266 -9.89 -1.22 -13.59
C MET A 266 -9.57 0.06 -12.81
N LEU A 267 -10.30 0.30 -11.72
CA LEU A 267 -10.09 1.46 -10.86
C LEU A 267 -8.73 1.38 -10.15
N VAL A 268 -8.35 0.22 -9.61
CA VAL A 268 -7.04 -0.02 -9.00
C VAL A 268 -5.91 0.20 -10.02
N ILE A 269 -5.99 -0.39 -11.22
CA ILE A 269 -4.96 -0.24 -12.26
C ILE A 269 -4.79 1.24 -12.62
N ARG A 270 -5.90 1.95 -12.89
CA ARG A 270 -5.87 3.36 -13.28
C ARG A 270 -5.22 4.23 -12.20
N LEU A 271 -5.58 4.03 -10.94
CA LEU A 271 -5.03 4.81 -9.83
C LEU A 271 -3.59 4.48 -9.53
N THR A 272 -3.22 3.21 -9.58
CA THR A 272 -1.83 2.80 -9.41
C THR A 272 -0.95 3.41 -10.51
N MET A 273 -1.39 3.38 -11.77
CA MET A 273 -0.66 4.01 -12.87
C MET A 273 -0.55 5.53 -12.72
N ALA A 274 -1.63 6.20 -12.30
CA ALA A 274 -1.59 7.63 -12.02
C ALA A 274 -0.66 7.97 -10.84
N THR A 275 -0.62 7.10 -9.83
CA THR A 275 0.25 7.21 -8.66
C THR A 275 1.71 7.02 -9.05
N ILE A 276 2.05 6.01 -9.84
CA ILE A 276 3.41 5.80 -10.38
C ILE A 276 3.86 7.05 -11.16
N LYS A 277 3.05 7.51 -12.12
CA LYS A 277 3.35 8.73 -12.88
C LYS A 277 3.55 9.93 -11.96
N GLY A 278 2.81 10.01 -10.87
CA GLY A 278 2.88 11.13 -9.95
C GLY A 278 4.05 11.18 -9.00
N ILE A 279 4.48 10.02 -8.53
CA ILE A 279 5.67 9.95 -7.70
C ILE A 279 6.94 10.23 -8.52
N TRP A 280 6.96 9.83 -9.80
CA TRP A 280 8.10 10.03 -10.69
C TRP A 280 8.19 11.42 -11.32
N ASN A 281 7.14 12.23 -11.25
CA ASN A 281 7.21 13.57 -11.84
C ASN A 281 8.17 14.47 -11.03
N LYS A 282 9.17 15.04 -11.72
CA LYS A 282 10.24 15.86 -11.15
C LYS A 282 9.74 17.14 -10.49
N GLU A 283 8.54 17.60 -10.86
CA GLU A 283 7.95 18.86 -10.38
C GLU A 283 6.73 18.64 -9.46
N GLY A 284 6.34 17.38 -9.18
CA GLY A 284 5.16 17.10 -8.36
C GLY A 284 3.82 17.57 -8.97
N VAL A 285 3.77 17.84 -10.28
CA VAL A 285 2.55 18.29 -10.98
C VAL A 285 2.04 17.20 -11.91
N VAL A 286 1.01 16.45 -11.52
CA VAL A 286 0.43 15.41 -12.39
C VAL A 286 -0.89 15.91 -12.92
N HIS A 287 -0.87 16.26 -14.21
CA HIS A 287 -2.08 16.56 -14.94
C HIS A 287 -2.92 15.27 -15.09
N MET A 288 -3.99 15.15 -14.32
CA MET A 288 -5.05 14.20 -14.63
C MET A 288 -5.96 14.81 -15.69
N HIS A 289 -5.64 14.61 -16.97
CA HIS A 289 -6.42 15.09 -18.12
C HIS A 289 -7.86 14.55 -18.22
N SER A 290 -8.40 13.83 -17.23
CA SER A 290 -9.69 13.14 -17.40
C SER A 290 -10.94 13.98 -17.15
N TYR A 291 -10.82 15.18 -16.57
CA TYR A 291 -11.97 16.08 -16.38
C TYR A 291 -11.92 17.36 -17.21
N GLU A 292 -10.75 17.77 -17.71
CA GLU A 292 -10.70 18.80 -18.76
C GLU A 292 -11.48 18.33 -19.99
N ALA A 293 -11.34 17.06 -20.40
CA ALA A 293 -12.06 16.50 -21.54
C ALA A 293 -13.59 16.40 -21.33
N LEU A 294 -14.07 16.30 -20.08
CA LEU A 294 -15.51 16.27 -19.76
C LEU A 294 -16.07 17.69 -19.61
N ALA A 295 -15.32 18.59 -18.99
CA ALA A 295 -15.68 20.00 -18.85
C ALA A 295 -15.63 20.74 -20.20
N THR A 296 -14.66 20.43 -21.06
CA THR A 296 -14.62 20.95 -22.45
C THR A 296 -15.75 20.38 -23.29
N LYS A 297 -16.05 19.08 -23.19
CA LYS A 297 -17.22 18.48 -23.86
C LYS A 297 -18.56 19.04 -23.37
N GLN A 298 -18.70 19.32 -22.07
CA GLN A 298 -19.89 19.98 -21.54
C GLN A 298 -19.97 21.44 -22.01
N ALA A 299 -18.85 22.18 -22.01
CA ALA A 299 -18.81 23.54 -22.53
C ALA A 299 -19.06 23.63 -24.05
N GLU A 300 -18.63 22.63 -24.82
CA GLU A 300 -18.94 22.50 -26.25
C GLU A 300 -20.42 22.15 -26.49
N ALA A 301 -21.00 21.26 -25.66
CA ALA A 301 -22.42 20.93 -25.71
C ALA A 301 -23.32 22.13 -25.35
N GLU A 302 -22.92 22.94 -24.37
CA GLU A 302 -23.64 24.17 -23.99
C GLU A 302 -23.51 25.27 -25.07
N ARG A 303 -22.41 25.32 -25.82
CA ARG A 303 -22.24 26.25 -26.94
C ARG A 303 -23.06 25.86 -28.16
N THR A 304 -23.18 24.57 -28.44
CA THR A 304 -24.01 24.05 -29.55
C THR A 304 -25.50 24.10 -29.26
N GLN A 305 -25.94 24.14 -27.99
CA GLN A 305 -27.34 24.39 -27.63
C GLN A 305 -27.74 25.87 -27.66
N LYS A 306 -26.78 26.81 -27.67
CA LYS A 306 -27.02 28.26 -27.69
C LYS A 306 -26.84 28.90 -29.07
N ALA A 307 -26.41 28.13 -30.07
CA ALA A 307 -26.31 28.52 -31.48
C ALA A 307 -27.51 27.95 -32.24
#